data_AF-A0A7Y2GG75-F1
#
_entry.id   AF-A0A7Y2GG75-F1
#
_cell.length_a   1.000
_cell.length_b   1.000
_cell.length_c   1.000
_cell.angle_alpha   90.00
_cell.angle_beta   90.00
_cell.angle_gamma   90.00
#
_symmetry.space_group_name_H-M   'P 1'
#
loop_
_entity.id
_entity.type
_entity.pdbx_description
1 polymer ?
#
loop_
_entity_poly.entity_id
_entity_poly.type
_entity_poly.pdbx_seq_one_letter_code
_entity_poly.pdbx_strand_id
1 'polypeptide(L)'
;GRRLLPTREEIKDEKGDELARLYGLEEDLFSIRILDGSPFRDKTLAETHLGGALGIQIVAVLRDGKRQLAPSASTRLRVGDELLVGGDQERIKELLEVQGIDIEASTARQLGVPSRGVSAVRIKITKGSKLAGSTLRDFDFRGRFGVSVMAAERNGDRRTQTIGDLELRAGDILWGIGASEKVAALKDEEGLFAVEVSGVEALEDLIDEPLLVLRLPEGSPIVNKTVAESKVSQLMGVMVIGILRDDSVSWTIAPDERLQAGDELFVTGEEAKLQTLLKIGSVELESQVSAPSLESEEVGVVEATIAPRSRLEGRTLAEVNFRERKGLQVLAVWRDGVPLRERLAELALRVGDGLLLQGKRGKLSLLPKDEDLVLLTQVEGSEPNLKKAPFAIGGLVLMIGLVISGYQPIQVAAFAAATFVVLTGALTMKEAYRAIEWRAIFLVAAVLPVGAAMESSGAATLIAENVSTYAGDLGPYAVLASLVILSSLLSQGLDGAPAVVLLTPVVLSTAKGLEISPYPLMMGVALAASAAFMTPFSHKANLLVMGAGGYRSWDYVKVGTPLTIVILAAIIGLVPVFFPF
;
A
#
# COMPACT_ATOMS: atom_id res chain seq x y z
N GLY A 1 -19.90 -34.53 -1.59
CA GLY A 1 -19.56 -33.31 -0.84
C GLY A 1 -18.22 -33.40 -0.13
N ARG A 2 -18.12 -34.14 0.98
CA ARG A 2 -16.94 -34.17 1.88
C ARG A 2 -15.63 -34.77 1.33
N ARG A 3 -15.63 -35.40 0.16
CA ARG A 3 -14.43 -36.01 -0.47
C ARG A 3 -13.79 -35.17 -1.59
N LEU A 4 -14.38 -34.02 -1.91
CA LEU A 4 -13.89 -33.08 -2.94
C LEU A 4 -13.42 -31.75 -2.36
N LEU A 5 -13.48 -31.59 -1.04
CA LEU A 5 -12.84 -30.48 -0.35
C LEU A 5 -11.48 -30.99 0.14
N PRO A 6 -10.38 -30.24 -0.08
CA PRO A 6 -9.12 -30.56 0.57
C PRO A 6 -9.37 -30.64 2.07
N THR A 7 -8.84 -31.70 2.69
CA THR A 7 -8.91 -31.91 4.12
C THR A 7 -8.06 -30.82 4.77
N ARG A 8 -8.67 -29.70 5.13
CA ARG A 8 -8.03 -28.75 6.03
C ARG A 8 -8.08 -29.38 7.42
N GLU A 9 -6.93 -29.78 7.92
CA GLU A 9 -6.75 -29.98 9.35
C GLU A 9 -7.29 -28.74 10.08
N GLU A 10 -8.03 -28.93 11.16
CA GLU A 10 -8.35 -27.82 12.05
C GLU A 10 -7.02 -27.35 12.66
N ILE A 11 -6.40 -26.35 12.02
CA ILE A 11 -5.20 -25.69 12.51
C ILE A 11 -5.65 -24.84 13.71
N LYS A 12 -5.54 -25.45 14.89
CA LYS A 12 -5.56 -24.74 16.16
C LYS A 12 -4.15 -24.23 16.44
N ASP A 13 -4.09 -22.96 16.83
CA ASP A 13 -3.02 -22.24 17.53
C ASP A 13 -1.91 -21.49 16.76
N GLU A 14 -1.78 -21.52 15.42
CA GLU A 14 -0.62 -20.85 14.74
C GLU A 14 -0.94 -20.15 13.38
N LYS A 15 -2.09 -19.49 13.22
CA LYS A 15 -2.44 -18.80 11.94
C LYS A 15 -1.52 -17.63 11.59
N GLY A 16 -1.06 -16.86 12.59
CA GLY A 16 -0.14 -15.75 12.36
C GLY A 16 1.20 -16.20 11.78
N ASP A 17 1.69 -17.37 12.20
CA ASP A 17 2.97 -17.92 11.77
C ASP A 17 2.87 -18.60 10.40
N GLU A 18 1.73 -19.22 10.10
CA GLU A 18 1.40 -19.70 8.74
C GLU A 18 1.27 -18.53 7.75
N LEU A 19 0.59 -17.44 8.13
CA LEU A 19 0.52 -16.22 7.33
C LEU A 19 1.91 -15.58 7.17
N ALA A 20 2.73 -15.57 8.22
CA ALA A 20 4.10 -15.08 8.14
C ALA A 20 4.91 -15.86 7.11
N ARG A 21 4.80 -17.20 7.10
CA ARG A 21 5.45 -18.07 6.11
C ARG A 21 4.91 -17.87 4.70
N LEU A 22 3.59 -17.76 4.53
CA LEU A 22 2.96 -17.51 3.23
C LEU A 22 3.46 -16.20 2.62
N TYR A 23 3.63 -15.18 3.46
CA TYR A 23 4.15 -13.88 3.07
C TYR A 23 5.69 -13.81 3.08
N GLY A 24 6.39 -14.91 3.41
CA GLY A 24 7.86 -14.99 3.43
C GLY A 24 8.54 -14.18 4.54
N LEU A 25 7.82 -13.69 5.56
CA LEU A 25 8.40 -12.77 6.54
C LEU A 25 9.64 -13.32 7.26
N GLU A 26 9.77 -14.64 7.42
CA GLU A 26 10.92 -15.26 8.11
C GLU A 26 12.27 -14.96 7.44
N GLU A 27 12.29 -14.69 6.13
CA GLU A 27 13.52 -14.45 5.37
C GLU A 27 14.08 -13.02 5.54
N ASP A 28 13.22 -12.07 5.93
CA ASP A 28 13.55 -10.63 5.97
C ASP A 28 13.54 -10.07 7.40
N LEU A 29 13.40 -10.94 8.42
CA LEU A 29 13.40 -10.57 9.83
C LEU A 29 14.78 -10.79 10.46
N PHE A 30 15.28 -9.78 11.16
CA PHE A 30 16.53 -9.85 11.93
C PHE A 30 16.41 -9.02 13.20
N SER A 31 17.34 -9.21 14.13
CA SER A 31 17.34 -8.47 15.38
C SER A 31 18.42 -7.40 15.44
N ILE A 32 18.04 -6.30 16.07
CA ILE A 32 18.86 -5.12 16.31
C ILE A 32 18.94 -4.92 17.82
N ARG A 33 20.12 -5.08 18.41
CA ARG A 33 20.32 -4.88 19.86
C ARG A 33 20.75 -3.45 20.17
N ILE A 34 20.12 -2.82 21.16
CA ILE A 34 20.48 -1.50 21.68
C ILE A 34 21.63 -1.64 22.69
N LEU A 35 22.83 -1.18 22.33
CA LEU A 35 24.02 -1.31 23.17
C LEU A 35 24.10 -0.24 24.26
N ASP A 36 24.98 -0.47 25.23
CA ASP A 36 25.30 0.52 26.26
C ASP A 36 26.02 1.73 25.62
N GLY A 37 25.65 2.94 26.02
CA GLY A 37 26.05 4.18 25.33
C GLY A 37 25.21 4.55 24.11
N SER A 38 24.18 3.76 23.75
CA SER A 38 23.31 4.09 22.63
C SER A 38 22.52 5.40 22.84
N PRO A 39 22.54 6.33 21.88
CA PRO A 39 21.81 7.60 21.94
C PRO A 39 20.29 7.42 21.70
N PHE A 40 19.86 6.18 21.45
CA PHE A 40 18.45 5.77 21.44
C PHE A 40 17.92 5.43 22.83
N ARG A 41 18.79 5.37 23.85
CA ARG A 41 18.41 5.15 25.24
C ARG A 41 17.37 6.18 25.70
N ASP A 42 16.34 5.69 26.39
CA ASP A 42 15.27 6.45 27.02
C ASP A 42 14.41 7.28 26.04
N LYS A 43 14.68 7.20 24.73
CA LYS A 43 13.88 7.80 23.65
C LYS A 43 12.77 6.86 23.22
N THR A 44 11.68 7.46 22.74
CA THR A 44 10.57 6.73 22.14
C THR A 44 10.89 6.32 20.70
N LEU A 45 10.24 5.26 20.21
CA LEU A 45 10.37 4.82 18.81
C LEU A 45 10.06 5.94 17.78
N ALA A 46 9.17 6.87 18.10
CA ALA A 46 8.91 8.05 17.27
C ALA A 46 10.12 8.99 17.22
N GLU A 47 10.71 9.29 18.37
CA GLU A 47 11.85 10.21 18.50
C GLU A 47 13.14 9.64 17.91
N THR A 48 13.25 8.32 17.77
CA THR A 48 14.46 7.70 17.21
C THR A 48 14.50 7.75 15.69
N HIS A 49 13.35 7.90 15.02
CA HIS A 49 13.20 7.83 13.56
C HIS A 49 13.82 6.58 12.90
N LEU A 50 14.15 5.54 13.68
CA LEU A 50 14.90 4.36 13.23
C LEU A 50 14.24 3.68 12.03
N GLY A 51 12.91 3.52 12.07
CA GLY A 51 12.18 2.85 10.99
C GLY A 51 12.24 3.60 9.66
N GLY A 52 12.04 4.93 9.69
CA GLY A 52 12.13 5.76 8.49
C GLY A 52 13.55 5.90 7.97
N ALA A 53 14.52 6.05 8.87
CA ALA A 53 15.93 6.19 8.53
C ALA A 53 16.50 4.92 7.90
N LEU A 54 16.36 3.78 8.57
CA LEU A 54 16.94 2.52 8.07
C LEU A 54 16.06 1.83 7.02
N GLY A 55 14.87 2.38 6.72
CA GLY A 55 13.89 1.73 5.84
C GLY A 55 13.36 0.42 6.43
N ILE A 56 13.42 0.27 7.76
CA ILE A 56 13.03 -0.93 8.48
C ILE A 56 11.70 -0.78 9.17
N GLN A 57 11.07 -1.91 9.39
CA GLN A 57 9.86 -2.00 10.16
C GLN A 57 10.10 -2.68 11.49
N ILE A 58 9.82 -1.98 12.60
CA ILE A 58 9.93 -2.56 13.94
C ILE A 58 8.69 -3.41 14.22
N VAL A 59 8.87 -4.73 14.26
CA VAL A 59 7.81 -5.73 14.49
C VAL A 59 7.60 -5.98 15.98
N ALA A 60 8.70 -6.09 16.74
CA ALA A 60 8.64 -6.32 18.18
C ALA A 60 9.82 -5.68 18.92
N VAL A 61 9.61 -5.42 20.22
CA VAL A 61 10.67 -5.08 21.18
C VAL A 61 10.76 -6.22 22.19
N LEU A 62 11.93 -6.81 22.34
CA LEU A 62 12.24 -7.85 23.31
C LEU A 62 13.04 -7.23 24.47
N ARG A 63 12.56 -7.44 25.70
CA ARG A 63 13.17 -6.92 26.93
C ARG A 63 13.06 -7.96 28.03
N ASP A 64 14.19 -8.33 28.63
CA ASP A 64 14.25 -9.30 29.74
C ASP A 64 13.49 -10.61 29.43
N GLY A 65 13.56 -11.08 28.18
CA GLY A 65 12.83 -12.26 27.69
C GLY A 65 11.32 -12.06 27.45
N LYS A 66 10.76 -10.87 27.75
CA LYS A 66 9.38 -10.50 27.42
C LYS A 66 9.30 -9.82 26.06
N ARG A 67 8.31 -10.21 25.26
CA ARG A 67 8.10 -9.69 23.91
C ARG A 67 6.94 -8.70 23.90
N GLN A 68 7.20 -7.50 23.39
CA GLN A 68 6.18 -6.52 23.09
C GLN A 68 5.98 -6.46 21.57
N LEU A 69 4.91 -7.11 21.09
CA LEU A 69 4.53 -7.09 19.67
C LEU A 69 3.84 -5.77 19.30
N ALA A 70 4.00 -5.34 18.05
CA ALA A 70 3.43 -4.09 17.51
C ALA A 70 3.65 -2.88 18.46
N PRO A 71 4.91 -2.57 18.83
CA PRO A 71 5.21 -1.53 19.82
C PRO A 71 4.72 -0.16 19.34
N SER A 72 4.03 0.59 20.20
CA SER A 72 3.52 1.92 19.83
C SER A 72 4.67 2.90 19.58
N ALA A 73 4.39 3.96 18.84
CA ALA A 73 5.31 5.08 18.61
C ALA A 73 5.87 5.68 19.91
N SER A 74 5.11 5.61 21.01
CA SER A 74 5.48 6.06 22.35
C SER A 74 6.32 5.06 23.17
N THR A 75 6.64 3.88 22.63
CA THR A 75 7.44 2.86 23.34
C THR A 75 8.85 3.38 23.55
N ARG A 76 9.30 3.49 24.81
CA ARG A 76 10.66 3.91 25.15
C ARG A 76 11.64 2.75 25.08
N LEU A 77 12.75 2.98 24.39
CA LEU A 77 13.87 2.05 24.25
C LEU A 77 14.80 2.10 25.48
N ARG A 78 15.32 0.94 25.86
CA ARG A 78 16.30 0.77 26.94
C ARG A 78 17.54 0.05 26.41
N VAL A 79 18.64 0.23 27.13
CA VAL A 79 19.87 -0.55 26.88
C VAL A 79 19.56 -2.03 27.09
N GLY A 80 20.03 -2.87 26.18
CA GLY A 80 19.75 -4.30 26.15
C GLY A 80 18.41 -4.68 25.51
N ASP A 81 17.58 -3.71 25.08
CA ASP A 81 16.42 -4.03 24.25
C ASP A 81 16.89 -4.63 22.92
N GLU A 82 16.21 -5.68 22.48
CA GLU A 82 16.40 -6.30 21.17
C GLU A 82 15.17 -6.01 20.30
N LEU A 83 15.39 -5.32 19.19
CA LEU A 83 14.34 -4.94 18.25
C LEU A 83 14.27 -5.98 17.15
N LEU A 84 13.16 -6.68 17.06
CA LEU A 84 12.87 -7.50 15.90
C LEU A 84 12.37 -6.59 14.78
N VAL A 85 13.08 -6.60 13.66
CA VAL A 85 12.82 -5.70 12.55
C VAL A 85 12.71 -6.46 11.23
N GLY A 86 11.85 -5.99 10.34
CA GLY A 86 11.74 -6.46 8.96
C GLY A 86 12.33 -5.45 7.98
N GLY A 87 13.07 -5.92 6.99
CA GLY A 87 13.65 -5.09 5.93
C GLY A 87 14.86 -5.73 5.25
N ASP A 88 15.54 -4.95 4.41
CA ASP A 88 16.74 -5.38 3.69
C ASP A 88 17.94 -5.47 4.64
N GLN A 89 18.26 -6.69 5.08
CA GLN A 89 19.35 -6.97 6.00
C GLN A 89 20.73 -6.63 5.39
N GLU A 90 20.93 -6.85 4.09
CA GLU A 90 22.21 -6.55 3.43
C GLU A 90 22.47 -5.05 3.44
N ARG A 91 21.46 -4.24 3.12
CA ARG A 91 21.56 -2.78 3.17
C ARG A 91 21.90 -2.25 4.57
N ILE A 92 21.35 -2.85 5.62
CA ILE A 92 21.61 -2.40 6.99
C ILE A 92 22.98 -2.86 7.46
N LYS A 93 23.39 -4.07 7.07
CA LYS A 93 24.74 -4.54 7.30
C LYS A 93 25.76 -3.62 6.63
N GLU A 94 25.51 -3.17 5.40
CA GLU A 94 26.33 -2.15 4.73
C GLU A 94 26.39 -0.82 5.51
N LEU A 95 25.27 -0.38 6.10
CA LEU A 95 25.23 0.83 6.95
C LEU A 95 26.01 0.66 8.26
N LEU A 96 25.95 -0.53 8.87
CA LEU A 96 26.64 -0.86 10.12
C LEU A 96 28.14 -1.14 9.89
N GLU A 97 28.55 -1.61 8.71
CA GLU A 97 29.96 -1.83 8.37
C GLU A 97 30.77 -0.53 8.23
N VAL A 98 30.12 0.64 8.18
CA VAL A 98 30.81 1.96 8.21
C VAL A 98 31.08 2.43 9.65
N GLN A 99 30.88 1.57 10.65
CA GLN A 99 31.23 1.81 12.05
C GLN A 99 32.74 2.03 12.23
N GLY A 100 33.12 3.30 12.29
CA GLY A 100 34.49 3.72 12.57
C GLY A 100 34.79 5.12 12.06
N ILE A 101 33.81 6.02 11.99
CA ILE A 101 34.01 7.43 11.64
C ILE A 101 33.76 8.22 12.91
N ASP A 102 34.75 8.98 13.35
CA ASP A 102 34.61 9.88 14.51
C ASP A 102 34.18 11.25 14.00
N ILE A 103 33.18 11.85 14.63
CA ILE A 103 32.58 13.08 14.10
C ILE A 103 32.75 14.17 15.15
N GLU A 104 33.77 15.00 14.96
CA GLU A 104 33.82 16.29 15.63
C GLU A 104 32.76 17.18 14.99
N ALA A 105 31.70 17.49 15.73
CA ALA A 105 30.73 18.50 15.37
C ALA A 105 31.34 19.91 15.51
N SER A 106 32.47 20.15 14.87
CA SER A 106 33.00 21.49 14.62
C SER A 106 32.36 22.00 13.35
N THR A 107 31.59 23.09 13.46
CA THR A 107 31.20 23.87 12.27
C THR A 107 32.48 24.24 11.53
N ALA A 108 32.52 24.14 10.20
CA ALA A 108 33.70 24.48 9.39
C ALA A 108 34.35 25.84 9.74
N ARG A 109 33.58 26.74 10.38
CA ARG A 109 34.02 28.01 10.97
C ARG A 109 35.10 27.88 12.06
N GLN A 110 35.09 26.83 12.89
CA GLN A 110 36.02 26.68 14.02
C GLN A 110 37.41 26.21 13.60
N LEU A 111 37.51 25.45 12.50
CA LEU A 111 38.78 24.90 12.03
C LEU A 111 39.66 25.93 11.30
N GLY A 112 39.18 27.16 11.03
CA GLY A 112 39.97 28.17 10.29
C GLY A 112 40.31 27.78 8.83
N VAL A 113 39.82 26.63 8.37
CA VAL A 113 39.97 26.05 7.03
C VAL A 113 39.30 26.84 5.89
N PRO A 114 38.25 27.69 6.05
CA PRO A 114 37.44 28.12 4.90
C PRO A 114 38.09 29.17 3.98
N SER A 115 39.34 29.57 4.20
CA SER A 115 39.98 30.67 3.46
C SER A 115 41.04 30.24 2.43
N ARG A 116 41.32 28.94 2.27
CA ARG A 116 42.34 28.49 1.30
C ARG A 116 41.73 27.76 0.10
N GLY A 117 41.33 28.56 -0.89
CA GLY A 117 41.25 28.09 -2.28
C GLY A 117 39.93 27.48 -2.76
N VAL A 118 38.78 27.74 -2.12
CA VAL A 118 37.44 27.30 -2.59
C VAL A 118 36.51 28.47 -2.82
N SER A 119 35.64 28.33 -3.81
CA SER A 119 34.57 29.30 -4.04
C SER A 119 33.25 28.60 -4.38
N ALA A 120 32.16 29.19 -3.86
CA ALA A 120 30.83 28.89 -4.32
C ALA A 120 30.61 29.55 -5.69
N VAL A 121 29.82 28.94 -6.56
CA VAL A 121 29.46 29.53 -7.85
C VAL A 121 28.01 29.32 -8.21
N ARG A 122 27.40 30.40 -8.70
CA ARG A 122 26.08 30.38 -9.34
C ARG A 122 26.23 30.43 -10.86
N ILE A 123 25.83 29.36 -11.54
CA ILE A 123 26.00 29.16 -12.97
C ILE A 123 24.63 29.15 -13.65
N LYS A 124 24.38 30.09 -14.57
CA LYS A 124 23.16 30.11 -15.37
C LYS A 124 23.43 29.50 -16.75
N ILE A 125 22.63 28.52 -17.15
CA ILE A 125 22.73 27.88 -18.46
C ILE A 125 22.13 28.80 -19.52
N THR A 126 22.92 29.19 -20.51
CA THR A 126 22.45 30.08 -21.59
C THR A 126 21.84 29.30 -22.76
N LYS A 127 21.12 29.98 -23.65
CA LYS A 127 20.47 29.36 -24.83
C LYS A 127 21.45 28.73 -25.84
N GLY A 128 22.74 29.06 -25.78
CA GLY A 128 23.79 28.49 -26.64
C GLY A 128 24.64 27.41 -25.96
N SER A 129 24.29 27.00 -24.74
CA SER A 129 25.09 26.04 -23.97
C SER A 129 25.00 24.63 -24.53
N LYS A 130 26.16 23.97 -24.68
CA LYS A 130 26.25 22.53 -24.99
C LYS A 130 25.70 21.63 -23.87
N LEU A 131 25.43 22.21 -22.70
CA LEU A 131 24.83 21.53 -21.56
C LEU A 131 23.32 21.36 -21.70
N ALA A 132 22.65 22.20 -22.49
CA ALA A 132 21.20 22.14 -22.66
C ALA A 132 20.81 20.87 -23.43
N GLY A 133 19.94 20.05 -22.84
CA GLY A 133 19.51 18.74 -23.37
C GLY A 133 20.38 17.56 -22.92
N SER A 134 21.37 17.79 -22.04
CA SER A 134 22.18 16.73 -21.42
C SER A 134 21.91 16.65 -19.91
N THR A 135 22.20 15.49 -19.30
CA THR A 135 22.17 15.35 -17.84
C THR A 135 23.53 15.73 -17.25
N LEU A 136 23.55 16.13 -15.96
CA LEU A 136 24.79 16.42 -15.25
C LEU A 136 25.74 15.21 -15.22
N ARG A 137 25.16 14.00 -15.16
CA ARG A 137 25.91 12.73 -15.16
C ARG A 137 26.54 12.43 -16.52
N ASP A 138 25.77 12.53 -17.61
CA ASP A 138 26.28 12.24 -18.96
C ASP A 138 27.34 13.25 -19.41
N PHE A 139 27.21 14.51 -18.96
CA PHE A 139 28.15 15.55 -19.31
C PHE A 139 29.46 15.45 -18.53
N ASP A 140 29.49 14.73 -17.40
CA ASP A 140 30.60 14.71 -16.44
C ASP A 140 31.04 16.12 -16.04
N PHE A 141 30.07 16.92 -15.57
CA PHE A 141 30.30 18.33 -15.24
C PHE A 141 31.45 18.50 -14.23
N ARG A 142 31.53 17.60 -13.24
CA ARG A 142 32.57 17.59 -12.22
C ARG A 142 33.95 17.31 -12.81
N GLY A 143 34.11 16.27 -13.63
CA GLY A 143 35.39 15.93 -14.23
C GLY A 143 35.92 17.01 -15.18
N ARG A 144 35.02 17.66 -15.94
CA ARG A 144 35.40 18.69 -16.91
C ARG A 144 35.77 20.02 -16.28
N PHE A 145 34.96 20.50 -15.33
CA PHE A 145 35.11 21.85 -14.79
C PHE A 145 35.74 21.87 -13.40
N GLY A 146 35.90 20.73 -12.73
CA GLY A 146 36.39 20.69 -11.34
C GLY A 146 35.44 21.36 -10.36
N VAL A 147 34.15 21.43 -10.69
CA VAL A 147 33.09 22.02 -9.87
C VAL A 147 32.01 20.97 -9.63
N SER A 148 31.74 20.69 -8.36
CA SER A 148 30.67 19.81 -7.92
C SER A 148 29.37 20.60 -7.86
N VAL A 149 28.36 20.20 -8.62
CA VAL A 149 27.03 20.81 -8.59
C VAL A 149 26.25 20.24 -7.42
N MET A 150 25.75 21.12 -6.55
CA MET A 150 25.04 20.78 -5.30
C MET A 150 23.53 20.94 -5.44
N ALA A 151 23.07 21.90 -6.24
CA ALA A 151 21.66 22.12 -6.48
C ALA A 151 21.41 22.63 -7.89
N ALA A 152 20.21 22.33 -8.41
CA ALA A 152 19.71 22.86 -9.67
C ALA A 152 18.37 23.55 -9.43
N GLU A 153 18.19 24.72 -10.01
CA GLU A 153 17.00 25.57 -9.82
C GLU A 153 16.38 25.92 -11.17
N ARG A 154 15.06 25.73 -11.28
CA ARG A 154 14.28 26.07 -12.47
C ARG A 154 13.01 26.78 -12.03
N ASN A 155 12.80 28.02 -12.50
CA ASN A 155 11.63 28.84 -12.17
C ASN A 155 11.39 29.01 -10.66
N GLY A 156 12.45 29.03 -9.84
CA GLY A 156 12.38 29.14 -8.38
C GLY A 156 12.15 27.82 -7.64
N ASP A 157 11.93 26.70 -8.35
CA ASP A 157 11.92 25.36 -7.78
C ASP A 157 13.37 24.84 -7.72
N ARG A 158 13.91 24.73 -6.51
CA ARG A 158 15.28 24.25 -6.25
C ARG A 158 15.27 22.77 -5.88
N ARG A 159 16.11 21.99 -6.55
CA ARG A 159 16.31 20.57 -6.29
C ARG A 159 17.73 20.32 -5.82
N THR A 160 17.85 19.59 -4.72
CA THR A 160 19.12 19.13 -4.13
C THR A 160 19.30 17.61 -4.25
N GLN A 161 18.21 16.87 -4.47
CA GLN A 161 18.22 15.40 -4.59
C GLN A 161 18.14 14.95 -6.05
N THR A 162 18.86 13.87 -6.37
CA THR A 162 18.83 13.19 -7.69
C THR A 162 19.09 14.13 -8.87
N ILE A 163 19.90 15.19 -8.66
CA ILE A 163 20.21 16.20 -9.68
C ILE A 163 21.06 15.67 -10.83
N GLY A 164 21.77 14.55 -10.63
CA GLY A 164 22.62 13.94 -11.66
C GLY A 164 21.85 13.54 -12.92
N ASP A 165 20.60 13.08 -12.76
CA ASP A 165 19.72 12.62 -13.84
C ASP A 165 18.83 13.75 -14.40
N LEU A 166 19.01 14.99 -13.91
CA LEU A 166 18.23 16.13 -14.35
C LEU A 166 18.69 16.58 -15.74
N GLU A 167 17.78 16.52 -16.70
CA GLU A 167 18.00 17.10 -18.02
C GLU A 167 18.02 18.64 -17.92
N LEU A 168 19.20 19.20 -18.20
CA LEU A 168 19.49 20.62 -18.10
C LEU A 168 18.85 21.40 -19.24
N ARG A 169 18.28 22.57 -18.95
CA ARG A 169 17.65 23.46 -19.92
C ARG A 169 18.25 24.85 -19.86
N ALA A 170 18.18 25.56 -20.98
CA ALA A 170 18.52 26.97 -21.01
C ALA A 170 17.62 27.76 -20.03
N GLY A 171 18.25 28.52 -19.15
CA GLY A 171 17.59 29.25 -18.06
C GLY A 171 17.74 28.59 -16.69
N ASP A 172 18.12 27.31 -16.62
CA ASP A 172 18.41 26.63 -15.36
C ASP A 172 19.60 27.30 -14.65
N ILE A 173 19.55 27.29 -13.33
CA ILE A 173 20.60 27.82 -12.45
C ILE A 173 21.20 26.64 -11.69
N LEU A 174 22.49 26.43 -11.84
CA LEU A 174 23.25 25.44 -11.09
C LEU A 174 24.03 26.15 -9.99
N TRP A 175 23.99 25.55 -8.81
CA TRP A 175 24.73 25.99 -7.64
C TRP A 175 25.83 24.96 -7.40
N GLY A 176 27.09 25.40 -7.38
CA GLY A 176 28.23 24.49 -7.30
C GLY A 176 29.38 25.01 -6.45
N ILE A 177 30.31 24.10 -6.15
CA ILE A 177 31.49 24.34 -5.32
C ILE A 177 32.70 23.75 -6.03
N GLY A 178 33.81 24.48 -6.04
CA GLY A 178 35.08 23.96 -6.51
C GLY A 178 36.25 24.83 -6.09
N ALA A 179 37.45 24.43 -6.49
CA ALA A 179 38.64 25.23 -6.25
C ALA A 179 38.48 26.63 -6.87
N SER A 180 38.89 27.69 -6.16
CA SER A 180 38.70 29.09 -6.59
C SER A 180 39.24 29.37 -7.99
N GLU A 181 40.35 28.74 -8.36
CA GLU A 181 40.93 28.85 -9.71
C GLU A 181 40.03 28.23 -10.79
N LYS A 182 39.46 27.05 -10.51
CA LYS A 182 38.55 26.34 -11.42
C LYS A 182 37.20 27.05 -11.54
N VAL A 183 36.69 27.56 -10.43
CA VAL A 183 35.48 28.38 -10.39
C VAL A 183 35.68 29.70 -11.14
N ALA A 184 36.85 30.34 -11.03
CA ALA A 184 37.15 31.54 -11.79
C ALA A 184 37.20 31.27 -13.30
N ALA A 185 37.75 30.12 -13.72
CA ALA A 185 37.81 29.72 -15.13
C ALA A 185 36.43 29.53 -15.78
N LEU A 186 35.37 29.22 -15.00
CA LEU A 186 34.00 29.11 -15.52
C LEU A 186 33.43 30.41 -16.10
N LYS A 187 34.01 31.57 -15.77
CA LYS A 187 33.59 32.85 -16.35
C LYS A 187 33.90 32.96 -17.84
N ASP A 188 34.93 32.25 -18.29
CA ASP A 188 35.43 32.30 -19.66
C ASP A 188 34.84 31.18 -20.54
N GLU A 189 33.99 30.32 -19.98
CA GLU A 189 33.39 29.17 -20.67
C GLU A 189 32.19 29.57 -21.55
N GLU A 190 32.29 29.27 -22.86
CA GLU A 190 31.23 29.56 -23.81
C GLU A 190 29.93 28.79 -23.49
N GLY A 191 28.85 29.54 -23.30
CA GLY A 191 27.53 28.97 -23.03
C GLY A 191 27.17 28.87 -21.54
N LEU A 192 28.10 29.18 -20.63
CA LEU A 192 27.86 29.31 -19.19
C LEU A 192 27.91 30.79 -18.79
N PHE A 193 26.95 31.24 -17.98
CA PHE A 193 27.01 32.56 -17.37
C PHE A 193 27.18 32.41 -15.86
N ALA A 194 28.43 32.47 -15.38
CA ALA A 194 28.77 32.41 -13.95
C ALA A 194 28.66 33.80 -13.33
N VAL A 195 27.71 33.99 -12.40
CA VAL A 195 27.29 35.35 -11.95
C VAL A 195 27.90 35.74 -10.62
N GLU A 196 28.26 34.78 -9.78
CA GLU A 196 28.57 35.06 -8.38
C GLU A 196 29.62 34.07 -7.89
N VAL A 197 30.77 34.59 -7.46
CA VAL A 197 31.88 33.83 -6.87
C VAL A 197 32.09 34.41 -5.48
N SER A 198 31.70 33.66 -4.46
CA SER A 198 31.74 34.09 -3.06
C SER A 198 32.43 33.03 -2.19
N GLY A 199 32.87 33.46 -1.00
CA GLY A 199 33.50 32.57 -0.03
C GLY A 199 32.52 31.51 0.51
N VAL A 200 33.06 30.55 1.27
CA VAL A 200 32.29 29.42 1.83
C VAL A 200 31.12 29.86 2.73
N GLU A 201 31.15 31.09 3.26
CA GLU A 201 30.05 31.67 4.05
C GLU A 201 28.75 31.86 3.24
N ALA A 202 28.85 32.21 1.95
CA ALA A 202 27.68 32.31 1.08
C ALA A 202 27.09 30.93 0.73
N LEU A 203 27.86 29.86 0.94
CA LEU A 203 27.51 28.49 0.62
C LEU A 203 26.45 27.95 1.60
N GLU A 204 26.49 28.37 2.87
CA GLU A 204 25.44 28.08 3.87
C GLU A 204 24.12 28.81 3.55
N ASP A 205 24.17 30.02 2.95
CA ASP A 205 22.96 30.71 2.45
C ASP A 205 22.42 30.08 1.15
N LEU A 206 23.25 29.30 0.45
CA LEU A 206 22.94 28.63 -0.82
C LEU A 206 22.44 27.19 -0.63
N ILE A 207 22.98 26.48 0.36
CA ILE A 207 22.67 25.08 0.68
C ILE A 207 21.81 25.09 1.94
N ASP A 208 20.55 24.67 1.79
CA ASP A 208 19.57 24.58 2.89
C ASP A 208 19.91 23.44 3.91
N GLU A 209 21.15 22.93 3.88
CA GLU A 209 21.63 21.77 4.65
C GLU A 209 23.00 22.08 5.31
N PRO A 210 23.26 21.56 6.52
CA PRO A 210 24.49 21.84 7.24
C PRO A 210 25.70 21.09 6.67
N LEU A 211 26.83 21.80 6.53
CA LEU A 211 28.13 21.19 6.23
C LEU A 211 28.75 20.62 7.52
N LEU A 212 29.07 19.33 7.52
CA LEU A 212 29.72 18.63 8.63
C LEU A 212 31.12 18.17 8.23
N VAL A 213 31.98 18.00 9.22
CA VAL A 213 33.31 17.39 9.06
C VAL A 213 33.31 16.03 9.74
N LEU A 214 33.68 14.99 8.99
CA LEU A 214 33.82 13.62 9.49
C LEU A 214 35.29 13.26 9.54
N ARG A 215 35.81 12.87 10.70
CA ARG A 215 37.20 12.44 10.85
C ARG A 215 37.31 10.93 10.71
N LEU A 216 38.29 10.47 9.95
CA LEU A 216 38.59 9.05 9.75
C LEU A 216 39.63 8.59 10.77
N PRO A 217 39.27 7.91 11.88
CA PRO A 217 40.23 7.35 12.81
C PRO A 217 41.03 6.21 12.18
N GLU A 218 42.20 5.89 12.77
CA GLU A 218 43.11 4.83 12.29
C GLU A 218 42.46 3.44 12.18
N GLY A 219 41.42 3.16 12.97
CA GLY A 219 40.67 1.91 12.95
C GLY A 219 39.48 1.85 11.99
N SER A 220 39.27 2.88 11.15
CA SER A 220 38.07 2.96 10.32
C SER A 220 38.05 1.89 9.20
N PRO A 221 36.95 1.14 9.02
CA PRO A 221 36.84 0.07 8.01
C PRO A 221 36.79 0.57 6.57
N ILE A 222 36.75 1.89 6.37
CA ILE A 222 36.81 2.55 5.06
C ILE A 222 38.19 3.13 4.72
N VAL A 223 39.17 3.03 5.64
CA VAL A 223 40.57 3.37 5.35
C VAL A 223 41.12 2.43 4.26
N ASN A 224 41.88 2.98 3.33
CA ASN A 224 42.42 2.36 2.11
C ASN A 224 41.39 1.97 1.03
N LYS A 225 40.09 2.19 1.24
CA LYS A 225 39.07 2.08 0.18
C LYS A 225 39.00 3.37 -0.64
N THR A 226 38.64 3.25 -1.91
CA THR A 226 38.32 4.44 -2.72
C THR A 226 37.01 5.08 -2.25
N VAL A 227 36.78 6.36 -2.55
CA VAL A 227 35.53 7.05 -2.20
C VAL A 227 34.31 6.32 -2.78
N ALA A 228 34.41 5.75 -3.98
CA ALA A 228 33.37 4.91 -4.57
C ALA A 228 33.18 3.58 -3.83
N GLU A 229 34.26 2.88 -3.50
CA GLU A 229 34.20 1.59 -2.76
C GLU A 229 33.80 1.76 -1.29
N SER A 230 34.09 2.92 -0.71
CA SER A 230 33.75 3.26 0.68
C SER A 230 32.24 3.35 0.88
N LYS A 231 31.47 3.53 -0.20
CA LYS A 231 30.02 3.75 -0.21
C LYS A 231 29.56 4.88 0.74
N VAL A 232 30.47 5.75 1.20
CA VAL A 232 30.15 6.86 2.11
C VAL A 232 29.13 7.81 1.50
N SER A 233 29.16 7.98 0.17
CA SER A 233 28.17 8.77 -0.59
C SER A 233 26.82 8.07 -0.79
N GLN A 234 26.73 6.77 -0.53
CA GLN A 234 25.49 5.98 -0.55
C GLN A 234 24.84 5.91 0.84
N LEU A 235 25.56 6.33 1.88
CA LEU A 235 24.99 6.55 3.20
C LEU A 235 23.96 7.68 3.10
N MET A 236 22.72 7.36 3.47
CA MET A 236 21.52 8.21 3.48
C MET A 236 21.70 9.69 3.10
N GLY A 237 21.70 10.01 1.80
CA GLY A 237 21.66 11.39 1.31
C GLY A 237 22.86 12.25 1.68
N VAL A 238 23.98 11.63 2.05
CA VAL A 238 25.23 12.32 2.41
C VAL A 238 26.12 12.43 1.19
N MET A 239 26.55 13.64 0.84
CA MET A 239 27.49 13.89 -0.24
C MET A 239 28.84 14.32 0.33
N VAL A 240 29.92 13.65 -0.07
CA VAL A 240 31.29 14.06 0.27
C VAL A 240 31.74 15.16 -0.69
N ILE A 241 32.00 16.34 -0.16
CA ILE A 241 32.33 17.56 -0.89
C ILE A 241 33.86 17.77 -0.94
N GLY A 242 34.58 17.40 0.12
CA GLY A 242 36.02 17.60 0.19
C GLY A 242 36.71 16.66 1.20
N ILE A 243 38.03 16.52 1.08
CA ILE A 243 38.91 15.79 2.00
C ILE A 243 40.03 16.73 2.42
N LEU A 244 40.24 16.91 3.72
CA LEU A 244 41.41 17.56 4.29
C LEU A 244 42.41 16.47 4.75
N ARG A 245 43.64 16.56 4.24
CA ARG A 245 44.77 15.67 4.52
C ARG A 245 46.03 16.51 4.69
N ASP A 246 46.74 16.38 5.81
CA ASP A 246 48.00 17.08 6.09
C ASP A 246 47.96 18.60 5.81
N ASP A 247 46.92 19.31 6.31
CA ASP A 247 46.67 20.75 6.06
C ASP A 247 46.41 21.14 4.59
N SER A 248 46.27 20.16 3.69
CA SER A 248 45.89 20.34 2.30
C SER A 248 44.47 19.85 2.06
N VAL A 249 43.62 20.71 1.49
CA VAL A 249 42.22 20.34 1.23
C VAL A 249 42.01 20.08 -0.25
N SER A 250 41.52 18.88 -0.57
CA SER A 250 41.06 18.49 -1.90
C SER A 250 39.54 18.59 -1.97
N TRP A 251 39.04 19.51 -2.79
CA TRP A 251 37.60 19.72 -3.02
C TRP A 251 37.10 19.04 -4.30
N THR A 252 38.03 18.46 -5.06
CA THR A 252 37.76 17.67 -6.26
C THR A 252 38.11 16.22 -5.96
N ILE A 253 37.23 15.56 -5.23
CA ILE A 253 37.37 14.14 -4.91
C ILE A 253 36.98 13.32 -6.13
N ALA A 254 37.95 12.62 -6.73
CA ALA A 254 37.65 11.63 -7.75
C ALA A 254 37.04 10.37 -7.10
N PRO A 255 36.13 9.64 -7.75
CA PRO A 255 35.54 8.42 -7.19
C PRO A 255 36.58 7.36 -6.80
N ASP A 256 37.74 7.36 -7.43
CA ASP A 256 38.88 6.47 -7.19
C ASP A 256 39.90 7.01 -6.16
N GLU A 257 39.67 8.20 -5.58
CA GLU A 257 40.51 8.73 -4.50
C GLU A 257 40.45 7.81 -3.28
N ARG A 258 41.60 7.38 -2.77
CA ARG A 258 41.68 6.48 -1.60
C ARG A 258 41.63 7.26 -0.30
N LEU A 259 40.74 6.85 0.60
CA LEU A 259 40.63 7.38 1.95
C LEU A 259 41.78 6.89 2.83
N GLN A 260 42.37 7.79 3.60
CA GLN A 260 43.47 7.51 4.53
C GLN A 260 43.04 7.74 5.97
N ALA A 261 43.75 7.09 6.90
CA ALA A 261 43.58 7.37 8.31
C ALA A 261 44.01 8.82 8.61
N GLY A 262 43.22 9.53 9.38
CA GLY A 262 43.41 10.95 9.71
C GLY A 262 42.74 11.92 8.74
N ASP A 263 42.19 11.45 7.62
CA ASP A 263 41.45 12.30 6.67
C ASP A 263 40.21 12.93 7.35
N GLU A 264 39.98 14.21 7.07
CA GLU A 264 38.77 14.95 7.48
C GLU A 264 37.87 15.17 6.24
N LEU A 265 36.75 14.45 6.18
CA LEU A 265 35.78 14.50 5.10
C LEU A 265 34.74 15.60 5.34
N PHE A 266 34.64 16.56 4.43
CA PHE A 266 33.55 17.52 4.40
C PHE A 266 32.33 16.88 3.74
N VAL A 267 31.20 16.83 4.45
CA VAL A 267 29.97 16.22 3.97
C VAL A 267 28.75 17.14 4.14
N THR A 268 27.76 17.01 3.27
CA THR A 268 26.44 17.65 3.40
C THR A 268 25.33 16.61 3.29
N GLY A 269 24.17 16.86 3.91
CA GLY A 269 22.99 16.00 3.84
C GLY A 269 21.88 16.46 4.79
N GLU A 270 20.75 15.76 4.77
CA GLU A 270 19.62 16.05 5.67
C GLU A 270 20.03 15.83 7.14
N GLU A 271 19.88 16.85 7.99
CA GLU A 271 20.36 16.86 9.37
C GLU A 271 19.83 15.66 10.18
N ALA A 272 18.56 15.29 10.01
CA ALA A 272 17.96 14.14 10.70
C ALA A 272 18.60 12.79 10.31
N LYS A 273 19.01 12.63 9.05
CA LYS A 273 19.67 11.42 8.54
C LYS A 273 21.11 11.35 8.97
N LEU A 274 21.83 12.47 8.92
CA LEU A 274 23.19 12.62 9.44
C LEU A 274 23.25 12.32 10.94
N GLN A 275 22.33 12.89 11.71
CA GLN A 275 22.13 12.63 13.14
C GLN A 275 21.75 11.19 13.45
N THR A 276 21.20 10.43 12.50
CA THR A 276 20.90 9.01 12.69
C THR A 276 22.12 8.15 12.33
N LEU A 277 22.84 8.47 11.24
CA LEU A 277 24.13 7.86 10.89
C LEU A 277 25.16 7.98 12.01
N LEU A 278 25.25 9.16 12.61
CA LEU A 278 26.03 9.47 13.83
C LEU A 278 25.77 8.52 15.01
N LYS A 279 24.60 7.89 15.05
CA LYS A 279 24.06 7.14 16.19
C LYS A 279 24.00 5.63 15.96
N ILE A 280 24.25 5.18 14.72
CA ILE A 280 24.20 3.77 14.30
C ILE A 280 25.39 2.97 14.86
N GLY A 281 26.47 3.61 15.31
CA GLY A 281 27.61 2.96 15.96
C GLY A 281 27.33 2.26 17.31
N SER A 282 26.10 2.34 17.81
CA SER A 282 25.71 1.78 19.12
C SER A 282 24.72 0.62 19.01
N VAL A 283 24.77 -0.10 17.90
CA VAL A 283 23.79 -1.11 17.52
C VAL A 283 24.48 -2.32 16.91
N GLU A 284 24.13 -3.52 17.38
CA GLU A 284 24.62 -4.81 16.86
C GLU A 284 23.50 -5.53 16.09
N LEU A 285 23.87 -6.17 14.97
CA LEU A 285 22.97 -6.96 14.14
C LEU A 285 23.22 -8.45 14.38
N GLU A 286 22.19 -9.17 14.82
CA GLU A 286 22.21 -10.62 14.99
C GLU A 286 21.48 -11.26 13.80
N SER A 287 22.17 -12.14 13.07
CA SER A 287 21.73 -12.62 11.76
C SER A 287 20.85 -13.88 11.77
N GLN A 288 20.43 -14.37 12.93
CA GLN A 288 19.54 -15.54 13.02
C GLN A 288 18.58 -15.41 14.19
N VAL A 289 17.35 -14.98 13.89
CA VAL A 289 16.23 -15.09 14.82
C VAL A 289 15.30 -16.19 14.30
N SER A 290 15.05 -17.25 15.07
CA SER A 290 13.94 -18.16 14.76
C SER A 290 12.66 -17.33 14.67
N ALA A 291 11.95 -17.42 13.54
CA ALA A 291 10.69 -16.72 13.29
C ALA A 291 9.81 -16.71 14.56
N PRO A 292 9.77 -15.59 15.29
CA PRO A 292 9.06 -15.56 16.55
C PRO A 292 7.57 -15.40 16.27
N SER A 293 6.75 -16.05 17.09
CA SER A 293 5.30 -15.95 16.93
C SER A 293 4.84 -14.49 16.85
N LEU A 294 4.19 -14.14 15.73
CA LEU A 294 3.77 -12.76 15.43
C LEU A 294 2.48 -12.35 16.16
N GLU A 295 1.94 -13.27 16.96
CA GLU A 295 0.70 -13.11 17.72
C GLU A 295 0.93 -13.27 19.23
N SER A 296 0.04 -12.65 20.01
CA SER A 296 -0.05 -12.81 21.46
C SER A 296 -1.50 -12.73 21.92
N GLU A 297 -1.76 -12.87 23.22
CA GLU A 297 -3.11 -12.67 23.76
C GLU A 297 -3.70 -11.29 23.44
N GLU A 298 -2.87 -10.25 23.32
CA GLU A 298 -3.30 -8.87 23.09
C GLU A 298 -3.18 -8.40 21.63
N VAL A 299 -2.26 -9.01 20.86
CA VAL A 299 -1.90 -8.59 19.50
C VAL A 299 -2.19 -9.73 18.53
N GLY A 300 -2.93 -9.43 17.46
CA GLY A 300 -3.23 -10.40 16.40
C GLY A 300 -2.64 -9.98 15.06
N VAL A 301 -2.65 -10.93 14.13
CA VAL A 301 -2.35 -10.71 12.73
C VAL A 301 -3.58 -11.07 11.89
N VAL A 302 -3.89 -10.27 10.89
CA VAL A 302 -5.03 -10.52 9.99
C VAL A 302 -4.67 -10.14 8.56
N GLU A 303 -5.27 -10.83 7.61
CA GLU A 303 -5.22 -10.44 6.20
C GLU A 303 -6.43 -9.57 5.84
N ALA A 304 -6.20 -8.47 5.13
CA ALA A 304 -7.25 -7.60 4.61
C ALA A 304 -6.88 -7.10 3.22
N THR A 305 -7.85 -6.96 2.31
CA THR A 305 -7.64 -6.37 0.99
C THR A 305 -8.16 -4.94 0.91
N ILE A 306 -7.61 -4.13 0.00
CA ILE A 306 -8.12 -2.78 -0.26
C ILE A 306 -9.54 -2.86 -0.84
N ALA A 307 -10.48 -2.18 -0.19
CA ALA A 307 -11.89 -2.19 -0.60
C ALA A 307 -12.10 -1.51 -1.98
N PRO A 308 -13.13 -1.91 -2.74
CA PRO A 308 -13.48 -1.24 -4.00
C PRO A 308 -13.91 0.20 -3.71
N ARG A 309 -13.29 1.18 -4.38
CA ARG A 309 -13.47 2.64 -4.14
C ARG A 309 -12.92 3.12 -2.79
N SER A 310 -11.94 2.40 -2.24
CA SER A 310 -11.20 2.82 -1.07
C SER A 310 -10.50 4.15 -1.32
N ARG A 311 -10.46 5.02 -0.30
CA ARG A 311 -9.72 6.30 -0.37
C ARG A 311 -8.20 6.10 -0.27
N LEU A 312 -7.77 4.85 -0.05
CA LEU A 312 -6.36 4.46 -0.01
C LEU A 312 -5.81 4.17 -1.41
N GLU A 313 -6.67 4.01 -2.42
CA GLU A 313 -6.24 3.73 -3.79
C GLU A 313 -5.32 4.84 -4.34
N GLY A 314 -4.19 4.42 -4.88
CA GLY A 314 -3.18 5.31 -5.48
C GLY A 314 -2.30 6.05 -4.48
N ARG A 315 -2.54 5.92 -3.17
CA ARG A 315 -1.78 6.59 -2.12
C ARG A 315 -0.77 5.66 -1.46
N THR A 316 0.33 6.21 -0.98
CA THR A 316 1.34 5.42 -0.24
C THR A 316 0.96 5.25 1.23
N LEU A 317 1.48 4.19 1.89
CA LEU A 317 1.27 3.98 3.33
C LEU A 317 1.78 5.15 4.19
N ALA A 318 2.87 5.80 3.74
CA ALA A 318 3.41 6.99 4.35
C ALA A 318 2.46 8.19 4.19
N GLU A 319 1.97 8.48 2.98
CA GLU A 319 1.08 9.63 2.72
C GLU A 319 -0.23 9.58 3.52
N VAL A 320 -0.73 8.38 3.78
CA VAL A 320 -1.97 8.19 4.55
C VAL A 320 -1.73 8.08 6.05
N ASN A 321 -0.48 8.11 6.51
CA ASN A 321 -0.07 7.79 7.89
C ASN A 321 -0.82 6.56 8.41
N PHE A 322 -0.77 5.44 7.67
CA PHE A 322 -1.65 4.30 7.87
C PHE A 322 -1.66 3.82 9.33
N ARG A 323 -0.47 3.73 9.93
CA ARG A 323 -0.28 3.28 11.31
C ARG A 323 -0.97 4.17 12.34
N GLU A 324 -0.92 5.49 12.15
CA GLU A 324 -1.53 6.46 13.06
C GLU A 324 -3.04 6.52 12.88
N ARG A 325 -3.50 6.53 11.62
CA ARG A 325 -4.93 6.65 11.31
C ARG A 325 -5.72 5.40 11.63
N LYS A 326 -5.20 4.22 11.24
CA LYS A 326 -5.89 2.94 11.44
C LYS A 326 -5.48 2.27 12.76
N GLY A 327 -4.35 2.66 13.35
CA GLY A 327 -3.83 2.02 14.58
C GLY A 327 -3.31 0.61 14.33
N LEU A 328 -2.95 0.31 13.09
CA LEU A 328 -2.55 -1.02 12.60
C LEU A 328 -1.27 -0.89 11.78
N GLN A 329 -0.43 -1.91 11.84
CA GLN A 329 0.85 -1.95 11.16
C GLN A 329 0.76 -2.92 9.98
N VAL A 330 1.19 -2.49 8.80
CA VAL A 330 1.25 -3.36 7.61
C VAL A 330 2.58 -4.10 7.65
N LEU A 331 2.57 -5.43 7.75
CA LEU A 331 3.76 -6.28 7.75
C LEU A 331 4.26 -6.62 6.35
N ALA A 332 3.33 -6.82 5.41
CA ALA A 332 3.62 -7.15 4.02
C ALA A 332 2.41 -6.82 3.13
N VAL A 333 2.66 -6.68 1.83
CA VAL A 333 1.63 -6.46 0.80
C VAL A 333 1.72 -7.56 -0.25
N TRP A 334 0.65 -8.32 -0.45
CA TRP A 334 0.50 -9.27 -1.54
C TRP A 334 0.00 -8.58 -2.79
N ARG A 335 0.74 -8.68 -3.90
CA ARG A 335 0.35 -8.10 -5.19
C ARG A 335 0.80 -9.01 -6.33
N ASP A 336 -0.09 -9.26 -7.29
CA ASP A 336 0.22 -10.02 -8.50
C ASP A 336 0.87 -11.40 -8.23
N GLY A 337 0.55 -12.02 -7.09
CA GLY A 337 1.07 -13.34 -6.71
C GLY A 337 2.43 -13.33 -6.00
N VAL A 338 2.98 -12.15 -5.66
CA VAL A 338 4.23 -12.04 -4.90
C VAL A 338 4.03 -11.22 -3.61
N PRO A 339 4.65 -11.63 -2.48
CA PRO A 339 4.69 -10.84 -1.27
C PRO A 339 5.75 -9.73 -1.39
N LEU A 340 5.33 -8.49 -1.23
CA LEU A 340 6.17 -7.31 -1.10
C LEU A 340 6.41 -7.04 0.38
N ARG A 341 7.68 -6.95 0.78
CA ARG A 341 8.13 -6.76 2.18
C ARG A 341 9.00 -5.50 2.35
N GLU A 342 9.58 -5.01 1.27
CA GLU A 342 10.48 -3.85 1.27
C GLU A 342 9.77 -2.53 0.94
N ARG A 343 10.30 -1.43 1.49
CA ARG A 343 9.88 -0.05 1.21
C ARG A 343 8.36 0.15 1.24
N LEU A 344 7.67 -0.58 2.12
CA LEU A 344 6.21 -0.58 2.22
C LEU A 344 5.64 0.84 2.41
N ALA A 345 6.37 1.70 3.12
CA ALA A 345 6.01 3.10 3.33
C ALA A 345 5.80 3.87 2.01
N GLU A 346 6.63 3.61 0.99
CA GLU A 346 6.61 4.27 -0.32
C GLU A 346 5.68 3.56 -1.33
N LEU A 347 5.18 2.37 -0.98
CA LEU A 347 4.35 1.57 -1.89
C LEU A 347 2.96 2.20 -2.06
N ALA A 348 2.66 2.67 -3.28
CA ALA A 348 1.32 3.12 -3.63
C ALA A 348 0.35 1.94 -3.67
N LEU A 349 -0.71 2.01 -2.86
CA LEU A 349 -1.71 0.96 -2.70
C LEU A 349 -2.64 0.88 -3.93
N ARG A 350 -3.03 -0.35 -4.30
CA ARG A 350 -3.93 -0.65 -5.41
C ARG A 350 -5.11 -1.47 -4.93
N VAL A 351 -6.25 -1.31 -5.60
CA VAL A 351 -7.41 -2.18 -5.37
C VAL A 351 -7.00 -3.62 -5.69
N GLY A 352 -7.32 -4.54 -4.77
CA GLY A 352 -6.92 -5.94 -4.87
C GLY A 352 -5.59 -6.28 -4.19
N ASP A 353 -4.80 -5.30 -3.72
CA ASP A 353 -3.68 -5.60 -2.83
C ASP A 353 -4.18 -6.36 -1.59
N GLY A 354 -3.51 -7.45 -1.23
CA GLY A 354 -3.65 -8.09 0.08
C GLY A 354 -2.69 -7.45 1.06
N LEU A 355 -3.16 -7.07 2.24
CA LEU A 355 -2.36 -6.49 3.31
C LEU A 355 -2.33 -7.46 4.48
N LEU A 356 -1.14 -7.80 4.93
CA LEU A 356 -0.95 -8.48 6.21
C LEU A 356 -0.84 -7.42 7.31
N LEU A 357 -1.84 -7.35 8.18
CA LEU A 357 -1.98 -6.32 9.20
C LEU A 357 -1.73 -6.90 10.60
N GLN A 358 -0.93 -6.22 11.40
CA GLN A 358 -0.70 -6.52 12.80
C GLN A 358 -1.18 -5.38 13.70
N GLY A 359 -1.78 -5.73 14.83
CA GLY A 359 -2.15 -4.73 15.82
C GLY A 359 -2.92 -5.31 17.00
N LYS A 360 -3.33 -4.44 17.92
CA LYS A 360 -4.13 -4.85 19.09
C LYS A 360 -5.45 -5.47 18.62
N ARG A 361 -5.85 -6.61 19.21
CA ARG A 361 -7.09 -7.32 18.83
C ARG A 361 -8.34 -6.43 18.88
N GLY A 362 -8.40 -5.49 19.83
CA GLY A 362 -9.47 -4.49 19.89
C GLY A 362 -9.57 -3.60 18.65
N LYS A 363 -8.43 -3.22 18.03
CA LYS A 363 -8.42 -2.46 16.76
C LYS A 363 -8.74 -3.34 15.57
N LEU A 364 -8.22 -4.56 15.54
CA LEU A 364 -8.52 -5.55 14.49
C LEU A 364 -10.02 -5.87 14.44
N SER A 365 -10.69 -5.95 15.59
CA SER A 365 -12.16 -6.17 15.66
C SER A 365 -13.01 -5.04 15.06
N LEU A 366 -12.41 -3.87 14.78
CA LEU A 366 -13.08 -2.74 14.13
C LEU A 366 -12.92 -2.77 12.60
N LEU A 367 -11.96 -3.54 12.07
CA LEU A 367 -11.71 -3.65 10.63
C LEU A 367 -12.93 -4.08 9.80
N PRO A 368 -13.83 -4.97 10.26
CA PRO A 368 -15.02 -5.31 9.49
C PRO A 368 -15.97 -4.13 9.22
N LYS A 369 -15.82 -3.01 9.92
CA LYS A 369 -16.61 -1.78 9.74
C LYS A 369 -15.86 -0.70 8.97
N ASP A 370 -14.62 -0.99 8.56
CA ASP A 370 -13.81 -0.06 7.78
C ASP A 370 -14.33 0.00 6.34
N GLU A 371 -14.44 1.20 5.77
CA GLU A 371 -14.90 1.38 4.38
C GLU A 371 -13.76 1.22 3.36
N ASP A 372 -12.51 1.36 3.80
CA ASP A 372 -11.33 1.37 2.94
C ASP A 372 -10.67 -0.03 2.83
N LEU A 373 -11.02 -0.96 3.72
CA LEU A 373 -10.44 -2.30 3.83
C LEU A 373 -11.52 -3.37 3.95
N VAL A 374 -11.29 -4.53 3.34
CA VAL A 374 -12.13 -5.71 3.54
C VAL A 374 -11.29 -6.84 4.11
N LEU A 375 -11.69 -7.30 5.29
CA LEU A 375 -11.01 -8.36 6.01
C LEU A 375 -11.18 -9.71 5.28
N LEU A 376 -10.07 -10.39 5.00
CA LEU A 376 -10.02 -11.70 4.33
C LEU A 376 -9.96 -12.85 5.35
N THR A 377 -9.25 -12.66 6.47
CA THR A 377 -9.22 -13.61 7.58
C THR A 377 -10.24 -13.23 8.64
N GLN A 378 -11.07 -14.14 9.12
CA GLN A 378 -11.92 -13.81 10.27
C GLN A 378 -11.06 -13.48 11.50
N VAL A 379 -11.19 -12.27 12.05
CA VAL A 379 -10.59 -11.90 13.33
C VAL A 379 -11.22 -12.82 14.38
N GLU A 380 -10.45 -13.77 14.90
CA GLU A 380 -10.88 -14.57 16.05
C GLU A 380 -11.16 -13.61 17.22
N GLY A 381 -12.42 -13.65 17.67
CA GLY A 381 -13.03 -12.62 18.52
C GLY A 381 -14.56 -12.63 18.42
N SER A 382 -15.13 -13.33 17.45
CA SER A 382 -16.52 -13.80 17.50
C SER A 382 -16.54 -15.30 17.29
N GLU A 383 -16.07 -16.06 18.28
CA GLU A 383 -16.42 -17.48 18.35
C GLU A 383 -17.95 -17.58 18.22
N PRO A 384 -18.49 -18.38 17.28
CA PRO A 384 -19.92 -18.58 17.20
C PRO A 384 -20.38 -19.11 18.56
N ASN A 385 -21.23 -18.35 19.24
CA ASN A 385 -21.74 -18.78 20.53
C ASN A 385 -22.71 -19.95 20.31
N LEU A 386 -22.18 -21.17 20.31
CA LEU A 386 -22.90 -22.41 20.01
C LEU A 386 -24.11 -22.61 20.94
N LYS A 387 -24.11 -21.97 22.13
CA LYS A 387 -25.25 -22.00 23.05
C LYS A 387 -26.47 -21.23 22.52
N LYS A 388 -26.26 -20.23 21.65
CA LYS A 388 -27.33 -19.43 21.02
C LYS A 388 -27.79 -20.00 19.68
N ALA A 389 -27.01 -20.90 19.08
CA ALA A 389 -27.31 -21.50 17.78
C ALA A 389 -28.69 -22.19 17.69
N PRO A 390 -29.16 -22.95 18.71
CA PRO A 390 -30.49 -23.58 18.64
C PRO A 390 -31.64 -22.58 18.46
N PHE A 391 -31.54 -21.39 19.08
CA PHE A 391 -32.56 -20.34 18.95
C PHE A 391 -32.52 -19.69 17.56
N ALA A 392 -31.34 -19.47 17.00
CA ALA A 392 -31.20 -18.99 15.62
C ALA A 392 -31.76 -20.00 14.60
N ILE A 393 -31.43 -21.29 14.78
CA ILE A 393 -31.98 -22.39 13.96
C ILE A 393 -33.50 -22.48 14.14
N GLY A 394 -34.00 -22.36 15.37
CA GLY A 394 -35.44 -22.34 15.67
C GLY A 394 -36.16 -21.21 14.94
N GLY A 395 -35.59 -20.00 14.92
CA GLY A 395 -36.13 -18.87 14.15
C GLY A 395 -36.14 -19.14 12.64
N LEU A 396 -35.07 -19.74 12.09
CA LEU A 396 -35.01 -20.11 10.68
C LEU A 396 -36.06 -21.17 10.31
N VAL A 397 -36.18 -22.22 11.13
CA VAL A 397 -37.20 -23.28 10.94
C VAL A 397 -38.60 -22.71 11.04
N LEU A 398 -38.85 -21.79 11.99
CA LEU A 398 -40.11 -21.09 12.11
C LEU A 398 -40.44 -20.29 10.84
N MET A 399 -39.49 -19.52 10.32
CA MET A 399 -39.66 -18.76 9.08
C MET A 399 -40.01 -19.68 7.91
N ILE A 400 -39.20 -20.73 7.69
CA ILE A 400 -39.38 -21.68 6.60
C ILE A 400 -40.73 -22.40 6.74
N GLY A 401 -41.09 -22.84 7.94
CA GLY A 401 -42.37 -23.50 8.20
C GLY A 401 -43.57 -22.60 7.89
N LEU A 402 -43.52 -21.33 8.31
CA LEU A 402 -44.56 -20.34 8.00
C LEU A 402 -44.67 -20.08 6.49
N VAL A 403 -43.54 -19.94 5.79
CA VAL A 403 -43.52 -19.71 4.34
C VAL A 403 -44.05 -20.92 3.57
N ILE A 404 -43.58 -22.13 3.90
CA ILE A 404 -44.02 -23.37 3.23
C ILE A 404 -45.52 -23.63 3.46
N SER A 405 -46.05 -23.26 4.63
CA SER A 405 -47.47 -23.41 4.92
C SER A 405 -48.38 -22.59 3.99
N GLY A 406 -47.84 -21.57 3.32
CA GLY A 406 -48.57 -20.71 2.39
C GLY A 406 -49.61 -19.78 3.04
N TYR A 407 -49.84 -19.88 4.34
CA TYR A 407 -50.88 -19.11 5.04
C TYR A 407 -50.51 -17.65 5.31
N GLN A 408 -49.22 -17.33 5.42
CA GLN A 408 -48.75 -15.99 5.77
C GLN A 408 -47.82 -15.44 4.69
N PRO A 409 -47.93 -14.15 4.33
CA PRO A 409 -46.98 -13.50 3.45
C PRO A 409 -45.55 -13.60 4.01
N ILE A 410 -44.56 -13.69 3.12
CA ILE A 410 -43.15 -13.89 3.50
C ILE A 410 -42.64 -12.82 4.46
N GLN A 411 -43.10 -11.57 4.31
CA GLN A 411 -42.73 -10.48 5.22
C GLN A 411 -43.19 -10.75 6.66
N VAL A 412 -44.39 -11.30 6.86
CA VAL A 412 -44.91 -11.62 8.20
C VAL A 412 -44.11 -12.77 8.81
N ALA A 413 -43.82 -13.80 8.02
CA ALA A 413 -43.01 -14.94 8.45
C ALA A 413 -41.59 -14.51 8.86
N ALA A 414 -40.94 -13.65 8.07
CA ALA A 414 -39.61 -13.12 8.36
C ALA A 414 -39.59 -12.26 9.63
N PHE A 415 -40.57 -11.37 9.81
CA PHE A 415 -40.68 -10.56 11.03
C PHE A 415 -40.94 -11.39 12.29
N ALA A 416 -41.78 -12.43 12.19
CA ALA A 416 -42.04 -13.35 13.31
C ALA A 416 -40.76 -14.08 13.73
N ALA A 417 -39.99 -14.60 12.78
CA ALA A 417 -38.72 -15.26 13.03
C ALA A 417 -37.66 -14.31 13.63
N ALA A 418 -37.51 -13.11 13.08
CA ALA A 418 -36.60 -12.10 13.63
C ALA A 418 -36.99 -11.72 15.07
N THR A 419 -38.28 -11.54 15.34
CA THR A 419 -38.81 -11.25 16.67
C THR A 419 -38.50 -12.39 17.64
N PHE A 420 -38.69 -13.64 17.22
CA PHE A 420 -38.36 -14.82 18.02
C PHE A 420 -36.87 -14.85 18.40
N VAL A 421 -35.96 -14.60 17.46
CA VAL A 421 -34.50 -14.59 17.69
C VAL A 421 -34.10 -13.47 18.66
N VAL A 422 -34.77 -12.31 18.61
CA VAL A 422 -34.53 -11.21 19.55
C VAL A 422 -35.08 -11.52 20.94
N LEU A 423 -36.31 -12.05 21.04
CA LEU A 423 -36.95 -12.38 22.31
C LEU A 423 -36.21 -13.50 23.07
N THR A 424 -35.61 -14.45 22.35
CA THR A 424 -34.80 -15.53 22.93
C THR A 424 -33.41 -15.08 23.36
N GLY A 425 -33.04 -13.80 23.14
CA GLY A 425 -31.72 -13.27 23.48
C GLY A 425 -30.58 -13.82 22.63
N ALA A 426 -30.90 -14.54 21.55
CA ALA A 426 -29.94 -15.01 20.57
C ALA A 426 -29.26 -13.82 19.87
N LEU A 427 -30.03 -12.74 19.63
CA LEU A 427 -29.54 -11.46 19.10
C LEU A 427 -30.01 -10.30 19.99
N THR A 428 -29.12 -9.37 20.32
CA THR A 428 -29.50 -8.13 21.01
C THR A 428 -30.20 -7.16 20.04
N MET A 429 -31.02 -6.24 20.55
CA MET A 429 -31.70 -5.25 19.69
C MET A 429 -30.70 -4.39 18.89
N LYS A 430 -29.53 -4.10 19.47
CA LYS A 430 -28.46 -3.35 18.79
C LYS A 430 -27.85 -4.15 17.64
N GLU A 431 -27.64 -5.45 17.82
CA GLU A 431 -27.15 -6.33 16.75
C GLU A 431 -28.23 -6.52 15.67
N ALA A 432 -29.51 -6.65 16.06
CA ALA A 432 -30.64 -6.73 15.14
C ALA A 432 -30.71 -5.51 14.21
N TYR A 433 -30.62 -4.29 14.76
CA TYR A 433 -30.57 -3.07 13.95
C TYR A 433 -29.36 -2.99 13.02
N ARG A 434 -28.21 -3.57 13.41
CA ARG A 434 -27.00 -3.62 12.58
C ARG A 434 -27.09 -4.67 11.47
N ALA A 435 -27.87 -5.73 11.68
CA ALA A 435 -28.08 -6.78 10.68
C ALA A 435 -28.98 -6.31 9.53
N ILE A 436 -29.71 -5.20 9.69
CA ILE A 436 -30.52 -4.61 8.62
C ILE A 436 -29.59 -4.00 7.56
N GLU A 437 -29.66 -4.52 6.33
CA GLU A 437 -28.97 -3.95 5.17
C GLU A 437 -29.69 -2.70 4.66
N TRP A 438 -29.54 -1.58 5.38
CA TRP A 438 -30.16 -0.30 5.03
C TRP A 438 -29.90 0.11 3.57
N ARG A 439 -28.69 -0.15 3.07
CA ARG A 439 -28.31 0.13 1.68
C ARG A 439 -29.19 -0.64 0.68
N ALA A 440 -29.50 -1.91 0.93
CA ALA A 440 -30.37 -2.69 0.06
C ALA A 440 -31.82 -2.15 0.06
N ILE A 441 -32.34 -1.78 1.24
CA ILE A 441 -33.68 -1.21 1.39
C ILE A 441 -33.80 0.12 0.63
N PHE A 442 -32.86 1.06 0.86
CA PHE A 442 -32.85 2.35 0.17
C PHE A 442 -32.65 2.18 -1.34
N LEU A 443 -31.85 1.20 -1.76
CA LEU A 443 -31.63 0.90 -3.16
C LEU A 443 -32.92 0.40 -3.84
N VAL A 444 -33.62 -0.58 -3.26
CA VAL A 444 -34.91 -1.04 -3.77
C VAL A 444 -35.90 0.14 -3.81
N ALA A 445 -35.96 0.94 -2.75
CA ALA A 445 -36.83 2.12 -2.70
C ALA A 445 -36.48 3.17 -3.78
N ALA A 446 -35.20 3.35 -4.10
CA ALA A 446 -34.73 4.30 -5.12
C ALA A 446 -34.93 3.80 -6.56
N VAL A 447 -34.88 2.49 -6.80
CA VAL A 447 -35.05 1.91 -8.13
C VAL A 447 -36.53 1.78 -8.52
N LEU A 448 -37.46 1.69 -7.56
CA LEU A 448 -38.90 1.68 -7.84
C LEU A 448 -39.37 2.92 -8.65
N PRO A 449 -39.02 4.17 -8.29
CA PRO A 449 -39.28 5.35 -9.12
C PRO A 449 -38.61 5.31 -10.50
N VAL A 450 -37.42 4.71 -10.62
CA VAL A 450 -36.73 4.57 -11.91
C VAL A 450 -37.53 3.62 -12.82
N GLY A 451 -38.05 2.52 -12.27
CA GLY A 451 -38.95 1.63 -13.00
C GLY A 451 -40.21 2.36 -13.49
N ALA A 452 -40.84 3.16 -12.62
CA ALA A 452 -41.99 3.99 -12.99
C ALA A 452 -41.64 5.06 -14.05
N ALA A 453 -40.46 5.67 -13.97
CA ALA A 453 -39.97 6.61 -14.98
C ALA A 453 -39.73 5.91 -16.33
N MET A 454 -39.17 4.70 -16.34
CA MET A 454 -38.99 3.90 -17.55
C MET A 454 -40.31 3.49 -18.20
N GLU A 455 -41.34 3.20 -17.39
CA GLU A 455 -42.70 2.92 -17.88
C GLU A 455 -43.33 4.19 -18.45
N SER A 456 -43.32 5.30 -17.70
CA SER A 456 -43.93 6.57 -18.13
C SER A 456 -43.26 7.22 -19.35
N SER A 457 -41.95 7.03 -19.53
CA SER A 457 -41.19 7.52 -20.69
C SER A 457 -41.32 6.62 -21.93
N GLY A 458 -41.92 5.42 -21.79
CA GLY A 458 -42.00 4.44 -22.87
C GLY A 458 -40.71 3.67 -23.14
N ALA A 459 -39.63 3.91 -22.39
CA ALA A 459 -38.35 3.21 -22.56
C ALA A 459 -38.50 1.69 -22.36
N ALA A 460 -39.29 1.26 -21.37
CA ALA A 460 -39.56 -0.16 -21.14
C ALA A 460 -40.29 -0.80 -22.33
N THR A 461 -41.25 -0.09 -22.92
CA THR A 461 -42.01 -0.51 -24.10
C THR A 461 -41.10 -0.66 -25.31
N LEU A 462 -40.21 0.32 -25.57
CA LEU A 462 -39.26 0.25 -26.68
C LEU A 462 -38.33 -0.97 -26.59
N ILE A 463 -37.84 -1.31 -25.39
CA ILE A 463 -37.01 -2.50 -25.19
C ILE A 463 -37.87 -3.77 -25.40
N ALA A 464 -39.08 -3.80 -24.86
CA ALA A 464 -39.99 -4.93 -25.00
C ALA A 464 -40.38 -5.20 -26.46
N GLU A 465 -40.63 -4.15 -27.25
CA GLU A 465 -40.91 -4.23 -28.69
C GLU A 465 -39.72 -4.76 -29.47
N ASN A 466 -38.50 -4.32 -29.16
CA ASN A 466 -37.29 -4.85 -29.78
C ASN A 466 -37.10 -6.34 -29.47
N VAL A 467 -37.27 -6.74 -28.20
CA VAL A 467 -37.21 -8.16 -27.81
C VAL A 467 -38.28 -8.96 -28.56
N SER A 468 -39.51 -8.45 -28.64
CA SER A 468 -40.61 -9.13 -29.32
C SER A 468 -40.38 -9.25 -30.84
N THR A 469 -39.84 -8.20 -31.47
CA THR A 469 -39.57 -8.17 -32.91
C THR A 469 -38.48 -9.16 -33.32
N TYR A 470 -37.41 -9.27 -32.53
CA TYR A 470 -36.27 -10.12 -32.87
C TYR A 470 -36.37 -11.55 -32.31
N ALA A 471 -37.09 -11.75 -31.20
CA ALA A 471 -37.16 -13.04 -30.51
C ALA A 471 -38.56 -13.65 -30.44
N GLY A 472 -39.63 -12.89 -30.70
CA GLY A 472 -41.02 -13.36 -30.58
C GLY A 472 -41.33 -14.53 -31.52
N ASP A 473 -40.96 -14.41 -32.79
CA ASP A 473 -41.20 -15.45 -33.82
C ASP A 473 -40.38 -16.73 -33.58
N LEU A 474 -39.31 -16.65 -32.80
CA LEU A 474 -38.47 -17.79 -32.40
C LEU A 474 -39.04 -18.53 -31.17
N GLY A 475 -40.13 -18.02 -30.58
CA GLY A 475 -40.87 -18.62 -29.48
C GLY A 475 -40.45 -18.16 -28.07
N PRO A 476 -41.18 -18.59 -27.03
CA PRO A 476 -41.00 -18.08 -25.65
C PRO A 476 -39.60 -18.33 -25.05
N TYR A 477 -38.92 -19.40 -25.47
CA TYR A 477 -37.54 -19.70 -25.06
C TYR A 477 -36.55 -18.64 -25.57
N ALA A 478 -36.73 -18.13 -26.79
CA ALA A 478 -35.87 -17.10 -27.35
C ALA A 478 -36.08 -15.77 -26.61
N VAL A 479 -37.33 -15.44 -26.28
CA VAL A 479 -37.68 -14.26 -25.48
C VAL A 479 -37.04 -14.32 -24.08
N LEU A 480 -37.14 -15.48 -23.41
CA LEU A 480 -36.46 -15.73 -22.15
C LEU A 480 -34.95 -15.56 -22.29
N ALA A 481 -34.34 -16.14 -23.32
CA ALA A 481 -32.91 -16.04 -23.57
C ALA A 481 -32.45 -14.58 -23.76
N SER A 482 -33.20 -13.78 -24.52
CA SER A 482 -32.90 -12.36 -24.72
C SER A 482 -32.89 -11.58 -23.40
N LEU A 483 -33.90 -11.78 -22.56
CA LEU A 483 -34.03 -11.10 -21.27
C LEU A 483 -32.97 -11.57 -20.25
N VAL A 484 -32.66 -12.87 -20.25
CA VAL A 484 -31.61 -13.48 -19.43
C VAL A 484 -30.22 -12.94 -19.80
N ILE A 485 -29.91 -12.83 -21.09
CA ILE A 485 -28.65 -12.24 -21.58
C ILE A 485 -28.57 -10.76 -21.20
N LEU A 486 -29.64 -10.00 -21.44
CA LEU A 486 -29.70 -8.58 -21.08
C LEU A 486 -29.49 -8.37 -19.57
N SER A 487 -30.11 -9.20 -18.75
CA SER A 487 -29.94 -9.21 -17.29
C SER A 487 -28.50 -9.48 -16.88
N SER A 488 -27.88 -10.53 -17.45
CA SER A 488 -26.50 -10.88 -17.16
C SER A 488 -25.53 -9.74 -17.52
N LEU A 489 -25.72 -9.09 -18.67
CA LEU A 489 -24.90 -7.96 -19.09
C LEU A 489 -25.04 -6.75 -18.16
N LEU A 490 -26.28 -6.38 -17.80
CA LEU A 490 -26.53 -5.28 -16.86
C LEU A 490 -25.93 -5.56 -15.47
N SER A 491 -25.98 -6.81 -15.01
CA SER A 491 -25.40 -7.24 -13.73
C SER A 491 -23.88 -7.18 -13.66
N GLN A 492 -23.18 -6.99 -14.79
CA GLN A 492 -21.73 -6.78 -14.75
C GLN A 492 -21.35 -5.38 -14.24
N GLY A 493 -22.24 -4.40 -14.42
CA GLY A 493 -22.04 -3.01 -13.95
C GLY A 493 -22.86 -2.64 -12.72
N LEU A 494 -23.93 -3.38 -12.44
CA LEU A 494 -24.85 -3.14 -11.34
C LEU A 494 -24.87 -4.34 -10.38
N ASP A 495 -24.99 -4.08 -9.08
CA ASP A 495 -25.32 -5.12 -8.10
C ASP A 495 -26.64 -5.81 -8.54
N GLY A 496 -26.78 -7.13 -8.31
CA GLY A 496 -27.85 -7.93 -8.92
C GLY A 496 -29.28 -7.45 -8.68
N ALA A 497 -29.62 -7.00 -7.46
CA ALA A 497 -30.98 -6.55 -7.13
C ALA A 497 -31.45 -5.33 -7.96
N PRO A 498 -30.67 -4.24 -8.09
CA PRO A 498 -30.96 -3.15 -9.04
C PRO A 498 -31.26 -3.60 -10.47
N ALA A 499 -30.46 -4.52 -11.01
CA ALA A 499 -30.63 -4.98 -12.39
C ALA A 499 -32.00 -5.65 -12.59
N VAL A 500 -32.44 -6.47 -11.64
CA VAL A 500 -33.75 -7.14 -11.69
C VAL A 500 -34.90 -6.13 -11.63
N VAL A 501 -34.84 -5.17 -10.71
CA VAL A 501 -35.92 -4.17 -10.55
C VAL A 501 -36.02 -3.27 -11.80
N LEU A 502 -34.89 -2.87 -12.39
CA LEU A 502 -34.86 -2.09 -13.64
C LEU A 502 -35.44 -2.85 -14.83
N LEU A 503 -35.22 -4.18 -14.90
CA LEU A 503 -35.77 -5.01 -15.96
C LEU A 503 -37.22 -5.42 -15.74
N THR A 504 -37.76 -5.28 -14.52
CA THR A 504 -39.13 -5.72 -14.21
C THR A 504 -40.18 -5.09 -15.14
N PRO A 505 -40.18 -3.77 -15.41
CA PRO A 505 -41.14 -3.17 -16.35
C PRO A 505 -40.98 -3.69 -17.77
N VAL A 506 -39.74 -3.98 -18.21
CA VAL A 506 -39.46 -4.56 -19.53
C VAL A 506 -40.08 -5.96 -19.63
N VAL A 507 -39.82 -6.81 -18.63
CA VAL A 507 -40.34 -8.17 -18.58
C VAL A 507 -41.88 -8.19 -18.59
N LEU A 508 -42.51 -7.34 -17.77
CA LEU A 508 -43.98 -7.26 -17.71
C LEU A 508 -44.58 -6.79 -19.03
N SER A 509 -43.96 -5.80 -19.69
CA SER A 509 -44.40 -5.31 -21.01
C SER A 509 -44.22 -6.37 -22.10
N THR A 510 -43.08 -7.09 -22.13
CA THR A 510 -42.85 -8.17 -23.09
C THR A 510 -43.82 -9.33 -22.89
N ALA A 511 -44.04 -9.76 -21.63
CA ALA A 511 -44.98 -10.83 -21.31
C ALA A 511 -46.41 -10.48 -21.77
N LYS A 512 -46.84 -9.24 -21.51
CA LYS A 512 -48.14 -8.74 -21.94
C LYS A 512 -48.26 -8.65 -23.47
N GLY A 513 -47.22 -8.20 -24.16
CA GLY A 513 -47.23 -8.06 -25.64
C GLY A 513 -47.26 -9.40 -26.37
N LEU A 514 -46.73 -10.46 -25.76
CA LEU A 514 -46.68 -11.82 -26.33
C LEU A 514 -47.73 -12.76 -25.73
N GLU A 515 -48.59 -12.27 -24.83
CA GLU A 515 -49.61 -13.05 -24.12
C GLU A 515 -49.06 -14.30 -23.40
N ILE A 516 -47.84 -14.20 -22.85
CA ILE A 516 -47.17 -15.27 -22.08
C ILE A 516 -47.09 -14.90 -20.59
N SER A 517 -46.91 -15.91 -19.74
CA SER A 517 -46.72 -15.74 -18.31
C SER A 517 -45.42 -14.95 -18.02
N PRO A 518 -45.48 -13.88 -17.22
CA PRO A 518 -44.29 -13.12 -16.81
C PRO A 518 -43.42 -13.90 -15.82
N TYR A 519 -43.95 -14.95 -15.20
CA TYR A 519 -43.29 -15.67 -14.12
C TYR A 519 -41.97 -16.33 -14.53
N PRO A 520 -41.89 -17.16 -15.60
CA PRO A 520 -40.61 -17.71 -16.07
C PRO A 520 -39.62 -16.64 -16.49
N LEU A 521 -40.08 -15.56 -17.12
CA LEU A 521 -39.22 -14.45 -17.56
C LEU A 521 -38.59 -13.74 -16.37
N MET A 522 -39.40 -13.43 -15.34
CA MET A 522 -38.93 -12.81 -14.10
C MET A 522 -37.95 -13.70 -13.35
N MET A 523 -38.24 -15.01 -13.26
CA MET A 523 -37.33 -15.97 -12.62
C MET A 523 -36.00 -16.08 -13.36
N GLY A 524 -36.04 -16.13 -14.69
CA GLY A 524 -34.85 -16.15 -15.52
C GLY A 524 -33.98 -14.91 -15.32
N VAL A 525 -34.58 -13.72 -15.35
CA VAL A 525 -33.88 -12.45 -15.08
C VAL A 525 -33.30 -12.42 -13.67
N ALA A 526 -34.04 -12.86 -12.65
CA ALA A 526 -33.55 -12.88 -11.28
C ALA A 526 -32.32 -13.80 -11.08
N LEU A 527 -32.36 -14.99 -11.67
CA LEU A 527 -31.25 -15.95 -11.62
C LEU A 527 -30.04 -15.45 -12.43
N ALA A 528 -30.28 -14.88 -13.62
CA ALA A 528 -29.24 -14.35 -14.48
C ALA A 528 -28.49 -13.18 -13.85
N ALA A 529 -29.21 -12.25 -13.20
CA ALA A 529 -28.62 -11.13 -12.46
C ALA A 529 -27.75 -11.58 -11.28
N SER A 530 -28.00 -12.77 -10.74
CA SER A 530 -27.18 -13.36 -9.67
C SER A 530 -25.94 -14.08 -10.19
N ALA A 531 -25.91 -14.41 -11.49
CA ALA A 531 -24.84 -15.18 -12.16
C ALA A 531 -23.73 -14.28 -12.76
N ALA A 532 -23.33 -13.24 -12.02
CA ALA A 532 -22.38 -12.24 -12.49
C ALA A 532 -20.91 -12.65 -12.21
N PHE A 533 -20.37 -13.56 -13.03
CA PHE A 533 -19.03 -14.12 -12.84
C PHE A 533 -17.95 -13.54 -13.78
N MET A 534 -18.35 -12.80 -14.81
CA MET A 534 -17.43 -12.36 -15.87
C MET A 534 -16.51 -11.22 -15.43
N THR A 535 -16.89 -10.44 -14.42
CA THR A 535 -16.04 -9.35 -13.91
C THR A 535 -15.88 -9.45 -12.39
N PRO A 536 -14.72 -9.02 -11.87
CA PRO A 536 -14.53 -8.97 -10.43
C PRO A 536 -15.45 -7.93 -9.79
N PHE A 537 -15.74 -6.83 -10.48
CA PHE A 537 -16.52 -5.70 -9.95
C PHE A 537 -18.01 -6.01 -9.77
N SER A 538 -18.52 -7.08 -10.40
CA SER A 538 -19.95 -7.43 -10.38
C SER A 538 -20.48 -7.79 -8.99
N HIS A 539 -19.63 -8.31 -8.10
CA HIS A 539 -20.02 -8.64 -6.74
C HIS A 539 -18.85 -8.53 -5.76
N LYS A 540 -19.12 -8.07 -4.52
CA LYS A 540 -18.08 -7.90 -3.49
C LYS A 540 -17.29 -9.17 -3.22
N ALA A 541 -17.95 -10.33 -3.26
CA ALA A 541 -17.29 -11.63 -3.06
C ALA A 541 -16.23 -11.92 -4.13
N ASN A 542 -16.47 -11.52 -5.38
CA ASN A 542 -15.51 -11.73 -6.46
C ASN A 542 -14.24 -10.88 -6.24
N LEU A 543 -14.38 -9.65 -5.76
CA LEU A 543 -13.22 -8.79 -5.44
C LEU A 543 -12.37 -9.35 -4.30
N LEU A 544 -13.01 -9.97 -3.30
CA LEU A 544 -12.29 -10.60 -2.19
C LEU A 544 -11.43 -11.77 -2.65
N VAL A 545 -12.00 -12.61 -3.52
CA VAL A 545 -11.28 -13.73 -4.11
C VAL A 545 -10.18 -13.24 -5.05
N MET A 546 -10.42 -12.14 -5.78
CA MET A 546 -9.42 -11.56 -6.67
C MET A 546 -8.16 -11.16 -5.91
N GLY A 547 -8.31 -10.44 -4.79
CA GLY A 547 -7.19 -10.00 -3.97
C GLY A 547 -6.46 -11.16 -3.29
N ALA A 548 -7.20 -11.99 -2.53
CA ALA A 548 -6.62 -13.11 -1.79
C ALA A 548 -6.01 -14.19 -2.70
N GLY A 549 -6.65 -14.43 -3.85
CA GLY A 549 -6.21 -15.44 -4.83
C GLY A 549 -5.17 -14.95 -5.82
N GLY A 550 -4.82 -13.64 -5.81
CA GLY A 550 -3.88 -13.05 -6.76
C GLY A 550 -4.37 -13.08 -8.22
N TYR A 551 -5.68 -13.12 -8.45
CA TYR A 551 -6.25 -13.18 -9.80
C TYR A 551 -6.27 -11.81 -10.47
N ARG A 552 -6.11 -11.78 -11.80
CA ARG A 552 -6.26 -10.57 -12.60
C ARG A 552 -7.70 -10.43 -13.12
N SER A 553 -8.12 -9.22 -13.46
CA SER A 553 -9.44 -8.98 -14.08
C SER A 553 -9.66 -9.82 -15.34
N TRP A 554 -8.60 -10.11 -16.10
CA TRP A 554 -8.69 -10.96 -17.29
C TRP A 554 -8.95 -12.43 -16.96
N ASP A 555 -8.53 -12.91 -15.79
CA ASP A 555 -8.81 -14.29 -15.35
C ASP A 555 -10.31 -14.49 -15.10
N TYR A 556 -11.00 -13.47 -14.56
CA TYR A 556 -12.46 -13.47 -14.40
C TYR A 556 -13.18 -13.51 -15.74
N VAL A 557 -12.74 -12.75 -16.74
CA VAL A 557 -13.36 -12.81 -18.08
C VAL A 557 -13.13 -14.20 -18.70
N LYS A 558 -11.91 -14.72 -18.61
CA LYS A 558 -11.51 -16.00 -19.22
C LYS A 558 -12.25 -17.20 -18.62
N VAL A 559 -12.42 -17.25 -17.31
CA VAL A 559 -13.08 -18.38 -16.60
C VAL A 559 -14.56 -18.12 -16.39
N GLY A 560 -14.93 -16.88 -16.08
CA GLY A 560 -16.31 -16.46 -15.81
C GLY A 560 -17.19 -16.48 -17.06
N THR A 561 -16.69 -16.13 -18.25
CA THR A 561 -17.52 -16.14 -19.47
C THR A 561 -18.02 -17.54 -19.84
N PRO A 562 -17.17 -18.59 -19.91
CA PRO A 562 -17.65 -19.95 -20.13
C PRO A 562 -18.66 -20.41 -19.06
N LEU A 563 -18.39 -20.11 -17.78
CA LEU A 563 -19.28 -20.47 -16.67
C LEU A 563 -20.63 -19.78 -16.77
N THR A 564 -20.64 -18.47 -17.06
CA THR A 564 -21.86 -17.70 -17.28
C THR A 564 -22.66 -18.30 -18.44
N ILE A 565 -22.03 -18.62 -19.58
CA ILE A 565 -22.73 -19.26 -20.71
C ILE A 565 -23.43 -20.57 -20.29
N VAL A 566 -22.74 -21.43 -19.55
CA VAL A 566 -23.30 -22.69 -19.04
C VAL A 566 -24.51 -22.42 -18.12
N ILE A 567 -24.39 -21.43 -17.24
CA ILE A 567 -25.47 -21.07 -16.31
C ILE A 567 -26.66 -20.46 -17.05
N LEU A 568 -26.44 -19.56 -18.02
CA LEU A 568 -27.52 -19.00 -18.83
C LEU A 568 -28.24 -20.10 -19.63
N ALA A 569 -27.49 -21.04 -20.22
CA ALA A 569 -28.09 -22.19 -20.91
C ALA A 569 -28.93 -23.06 -19.95
N ALA A 570 -28.44 -23.31 -18.74
CA ALA A 570 -29.17 -24.04 -17.71
C ALA A 570 -30.44 -23.28 -17.27
N ILE A 571 -30.38 -21.96 -17.09
CA ILE A 571 -31.53 -21.11 -16.77
C ILE A 571 -32.59 -21.22 -17.89
N ILE A 572 -32.18 -21.01 -19.14
CA ILE A 572 -33.09 -21.05 -20.30
C ILE A 572 -33.75 -22.43 -20.45
N GLY A 573 -33.02 -23.51 -20.18
CA GLY A 573 -33.55 -24.88 -20.28
C GLY A 573 -34.40 -25.32 -19.09
N LEU A 574 -34.02 -24.97 -17.86
CA LEU A 574 -34.66 -25.48 -16.64
C LEU A 574 -35.79 -24.59 -16.13
N VAL A 575 -35.70 -23.26 -16.25
CA VAL A 575 -36.75 -22.36 -15.72
C VAL A 575 -38.13 -22.68 -16.31
N PRO A 576 -38.29 -22.89 -17.64
CA PRO A 576 -39.58 -23.24 -18.22
C PRO A 576 -40.14 -24.60 -17.75
N VAL A 577 -39.30 -25.51 -17.27
CA VAL A 577 -39.72 -26.82 -16.74
C VAL A 577 -40.41 -26.67 -15.39
N PHE A 578 -39.91 -25.77 -14.53
CA PHE A 578 -40.51 -25.48 -13.23
C PHE A 578 -41.62 -24.42 -13.32
N PHE A 579 -41.51 -23.51 -14.29
CA PHE A 579 -42.40 -22.38 -14.48
C PHE A 579 -42.80 -22.29 -15.96
N PRO A 580 -43.91 -22.91 -16.38
CA PRO A 580 -44.32 -22.88 -17.78
C PRO A 580 -44.70 -21.46 -18.23
N PHE A 581 -44.50 -21.21 -19.53
CA PHE A 581 -44.87 -19.96 -20.22
C PHE A 581 -46.37 -19.76 -20.30
#